data_AF-A0A2E3TQ12-F1
#
_entry.id   AF-A0A2E3TQ12-F1
#
_cell.length_a   1.000
_cell.length_b   1.000
_cell.length_c   1.000
_cell.angle_alpha   90.00
_cell.angle_beta   90.00
_cell.angle_gamma   90.00
#
_symmetry.space_group_name_H-M   'P 1'
#
loop_
_entity.id
_entity.type
_entity.pdbx_description
1 polymer ?
#
loop_
_entity_poly.entity_id
_entity_poly.type
_entity_poly.pdbx_seq_one_letter_code
_entity_poly.pdbx_strand_id
1 'polypeptide(L)'
;LGSMGELGIDSKKMHQEIGEYARQSNANHLLTIGEDAKEYQGRPFKDITSIFDEIQNKHKGSTILIKGSRMMKLNELVDILVNTSNSS
;
A
#
# COMPACT_ATOMS: atom_id res chain seq x y z
N LEU A 1 0.00 1.45 0.81
CA LEU A 1 0.20 2.71 0.03
C LEU A 1 1.27 2.49 -1.01
N GLY A 2 0.98 2.84 -2.26
CA GLY A 2 1.95 2.88 -3.35
C GLY A 2 2.59 4.26 -3.52
N SER A 3 3.69 4.35 -4.28
CA SER A 3 4.28 5.64 -4.64
C SER A 3 3.26 6.57 -5.31
N MET A 4 3.26 7.83 -4.89
CA MET A 4 2.56 8.93 -5.55
C MET A 4 3.37 9.35 -6.79
N GLY A 5 2.67 9.70 -7.88
CA GLY A 5 3.30 10.12 -9.13
C GLY A 5 3.28 11.64 -9.28
N GLU A 6 4.06 12.14 -10.24
CA GLU A 6 4.01 13.55 -10.71
C GLU A 6 4.33 14.61 -9.63
N LEU A 7 5.10 14.26 -8.59
CA LEU A 7 5.43 15.17 -7.48
C LEU A 7 6.76 15.93 -7.64
N GLY A 8 7.58 15.58 -8.63
CA GLY A 8 8.86 16.24 -8.86
C GLY A 8 9.77 16.27 -7.62
N ILE A 9 10.36 17.44 -7.35
CA ILE A 9 11.28 17.64 -6.22
C ILE A 9 10.62 17.41 -4.85
N ASP A 10 9.29 17.56 -4.77
CA ASP A 10 8.54 17.40 -3.53
C ASP A 10 8.20 15.93 -3.22
N SER A 11 8.52 14.97 -4.13
CA SER A 11 8.16 13.56 -3.96
C SER A 11 8.54 13.04 -2.58
N LYS A 12 9.81 13.19 -2.19
CA LYS A 12 10.30 12.73 -0.89
C LYS A 12 9.51 13.33 0.28
N LYS A 13 9.38 14.66 0.30
CA LYS A 13 8.71 15.40 1.39
C LYS A 13 7.25 14.95 1.52
N MET A 14 6.52 14.91 0.41
CA MET A 14 5.10 14.55 0.42
C MET A 14 4.87 13.09 0.85
N HIS A 15 5.75 12.16 0.44
CA HIS A 15 5.67 10.79 0.93
C HIS A 15 5.95 10.71 2.44
N GLN A 16 6.90 11.49 2.96
CA GLN A 16 7.16 11.55 4.41
C GLN A 16 5.94 12.08 5.18
N GLU A 17 5.33 13.17 4.72
CA GLU A 17 4.13 13.77 5.33
C GLU A 17 2.95 12.79 5.37
N ILE A 18 2.67 12.12 4.25
CA ILE A 18 1.59 11.11 4.20
C ILE A 18 1.92 9.89 5.06
N GLY A 19 3.18 9.48 5.10
CA GLY A 19 3.62 8.38 5.97
C GLY A 19 3.40 8.71 7.44
N GLU A 20 3.82 9.89 7.87
CA GLU A 20 3.64 10.36 9.24
C GLU A 20 2.16 10.46 9.61
N TYR A 21 1.34 11.08 8.75
CA TYR A 21 -0.11 11.11 8.93
C TYR A 21 -0.71 9.71 9.08
N ALA A 22 -0.32 8.75 8.23
CA ALA A 22 -0.82 7.39 8.30
C ALA A 22 -0.41 6.67 9.60
N ARG A 23 0.81 6.86 10.09
CA ARG A 23 1.29 6.26 11.35
C ARG A 23 0.67 6.90 12.60
N GLN A 24 0.25 8.17 12.51
CA GLN A 24 -0.48 8.85 13.58
C GLN A 24 -1.99 8.58 13.55
N SER A 25 -2.50 7.95 12.49
CA SER A 25 -3.90 7.55 12.38
C SER A 25 -4.21 6.28 13.18
N ASN A 26 -5.47 5.87 13.20
CA ASN A 26 -5.90 4.60 13.83
C ASN A 26 -5.58 3.35 12.98
N ALA A 27 -4.78 3.47 11.91
CA ALA A 27 -4.37 2.32 11.11
C ALA A 27 -3.38 1.44 11.88
N ASN A 28 -3.71 0.16 12.07
CA ASN A 28 -2.84 -0.78 12.80
C ASN A 28 -1.58 -1.16 12.02
N HIS A 29 -1.67 -1.16 10.69
CA HIS A 29 -0.60 -1.60 9.79
C HIS A 29 -0.48 -0.68 8.57
N LEU A 30 0.75 -0.34 8.20
CA LEU A 30 1.06 0.42 7.00
C LEU A 30 1.95 -0.43 6.08
N LEU A 31 1.36 -1.04 5.05
CA LEU A 31 2.09 -1.79 4.02
C LEU A 31 2.41 -0.86 2.84
N THR A 32 3.63 -0.91 2.31
CA THR A 32 4.12 0.04 1.29
C THR A 32 4.76 -0.66 0.10
N ILE A 33 4.67 -0.05 -1.09
CA ILE A 33 5.24 -0.59 -2.33
C ILE A 33 5.61 0.52 -3.31
N GLY A 34 6.72 0.36 -4.01
CA GLY A 34 7.26 1.37 -4.92
C GLY A 34 8.48 2.09 -4.34
N GLU A 35 9.26 2.71 -5.22
CA GLU A 35 10.57 3.28 -4.89
C GLU A 35 10.48 4.41 -3.85
N ASP A 36 9.60 5.37 -4.08
CA ASP A 36 9.38 6.51 -3.17
C ASP A 36 8.54 6.12 -1.93
N ALA A 37 7.87 4.96 -1.96
CA ALA A 37 7.02 4.50 -0.87
C ALA A 37 7.81 4.10 0.38
N LYS A 38 9.14 3.96 0.28
CA LYS A 38 10.03 3.79 1.44
C LYS A 38 9.95 4.99 2.41
N GLU A 39 9.68 6.18 1.87
CA GLU A 39 9.59 7.41 2.65
C GLU A 39 8.33 7.45 3.54
N TYR A 40 7.32 6.61 3.26
CA TYR A 40 6.17 6.43 4.15
C TYR A 40 6.53 5.78 5.49
N GLN A 41 7.73 5.21 5.64
CA GLN A 41 8.20 4.43 6.80
C GLN A 41 7.19 3.35 7.26
N GLY A 42 6.50 2.74 6.30
CA GLY A 42 5.72 1.52 6.51
C GLY A 42 6.55 0.27 6.25
N ARG A 43 5.90 -0.90 6.30
CA ARG A 43 6.53 -2.16 5.94
C ARG A 43 6.58 -2.32 4.42
N PRO A 44 7.78 -2.36 3.80
CA PRO A 44 7.91 -2.40 2.36
C PRO A 44 7.66 -3.81 1.79
N PHE A 45 7.12 -3.84 0.58
CA PHE A 45 6.91 -5.04 -0.23
C PHE A 45 7.47 -4.82 -1.63
N LYS A 46 7.98 -5.89 -2.22
CA LYS A 46 8.63 -5.88 -3.55
C LYS A 46 7.63 -5.96 -4.70
N ASP A 47 6.50 -6.62 -4.48
CA ASP A 47 5.51 -6.94 -5.52
C ASP A 47 4.11 -7.12 -4.91
N ILE A 48 3.10 -7.12 -5.78
CA ILE A 48 1.69 -7.24 -5.38
C ILE A 48 1.40 -8.60 -4.72
N THR A 49 2.02 -9.68 -5.22
CA THR A 49 1.85 -11.04 -4.68
C THR A 49 2.28 -11.12 -3.21
N SER A 50 3.43 -10.54 -2.86
CA SER A 50 3.91 -10.54 -1.47
C SER A 50 3.02 -9.72 -0.53
N ILE A 51 2.34 -8.67 -1.02
CA ILE A 51 1.32 -7.95 -0.23
C ILE A 51 0.09 -8.82 -0.03
N PHE A 52 -0.39 -9.47 -1.09
CA PHE A 52 -1.54 -10.37 -1.02
C PHE A 52 -1.30 -11.48 0.01
N ASP A 53 -0.13 -12.14 -0.04
CA ASP A 53 0.23 -13.20 0.90
C ASP A 53 0.26 -12.71 2.35
N GLU A 54 0.80 -11.51 2.60
CA GLU A 54 0.79 -10.91 3.94
C GLU A 54 -0.64 -10.66 4.43
N ILE A 55 -1.50 -10.08 3.58
CA ILE A 55 -2.91 -9.82 3.91
C ILE A 55 -3.64 -11.13 4.23
N GLN A 56 -3.50 -12.14 3.35
CA GLN A 56 -4.16 -13.43 3.52
C GLN A 56 -3.69 -14.18 4.76
N ASN A 57 -2.41 -14.12 5.10
CA ASN A 57 -1.89 -14.91 6.21
C ASN A 57 -2.07 -14.23 7.57
N LYS A 58 -2.11 -12.89 7.63
CA LYS A 58 -2.04 -12.16 8.91
C LYS A 58 -3.13 -11.15 9.15
N HIS A 59 -3.84 -10.71 8.12
CA HIS A 59 -4.78 -9.57 8.21
C HIS A 59 -6.20 -9.93 7.73
N LYS A 60 -6.59 -11.21 7.77
CA LYS A 60 -7.96 -11.64 7.42
C LYS A 60 -9.00 -10.91 8.27
N GLY A 61 -10.10 -10.49 7.64
CA GLY A 61 -11.19 -9.75 8.31
C GLY A 61 -10.90 -8.27 8.57
N SER A 62 -9.74 -7.75 8.17
CA SER A 62 -9.39 -6.33 8.32
C SER A 62 -10.13 -5.45 7.32
N THR A 63 -10.34 -4.18 7.68
CA THR A 63 -10.69 -3.13 6.70
C THR A 63 -9.41 -2.61 6.06
N ILE A 64 -9.34 -2.58 4.73
CA ILE A 64 -8.12 -2.27 3.98
C ILE A 64 -8.35 -1.08 3.04
N LEU A 65 -7.46 -0.09 3.10
CA LEU A 65 -7.37 0.99 2.11
C LEU A 65 -6.19 0.73 1.16
N ILE A 66 -6.46 0.68 -0.14
CA ILE A 66 -5.45 0.53 -1.19
C ILE A 66 -5.41 1.83 -2.01
N LYS A 67 -4.24 2.47 -2.08
CA LYS A 67 -4.06 3.77 -2.75
C LYS A 67 -2.62 3.95 -3.24
N GLY A 68 -2.46 4.53 -4.43
CA GLY A 68 -1.18 4.81 -5.10
C GLY A 68 -1.41 5.43 -6.49
N SER A 69 -0.35 5.81 -7.19
CA SER A 69 -0.46 6.32 -8.57
C SER A 69 -0.94 5.24 -9.56
N ARG A 70 -1.41 5.65 -10.74
CA ARG A 70 -1.84 4.71 -11.81
C ARG A 70 -0.72 3.75 -12.22
N MET A 71 0.53 4.22 -12.25
CA MET A 71 1.69 3.40 -12.62
C MET A 71 1.94 2.26 -11.64
N MET A 72 1.48 2.38 -10.39
CA MET A 72 1.60 1.32 -9.39
C MET A 72 0.67 0.12 -9.63
N LYS A 73 -0.32 0.25 -10.52
CA LYS A 73 -1.29 -0.80 -10.88
C LYS A 73 -1.91 -1.54 -9.68
N LEU A 74 -2.17 -0.81 -8.59
CA LEU A 74 -2.72 -1.41 -7.37
C LEU A 74 -4.14 -1.96 -7.53
N ASN A 75 -4.81 -1.68 -8.65
CA ASN A 75 -6.05 -2.36 -9.02
C ASN A 75 -5.82 -3.88 -9.15
N GLU A 76 -4.65 -4.34 -9.58
CA GLU A 76 -4.34 -5.77 -9.65
C GLU A 76 -4.44 -6.43 -8.27
N LEU A 77 -4.00 -5.76 -7.19
CA LEU A 77 -4.16 -6.27 -5.83
C LEU A 77 -5.64 -6.35 -5.42
N VAL A 78 -6.43 -5.33 -5.79
CA VAL A 78 -7.88 -5.31 -5.52
C VAL A 78 -8.55 -6.50 -6.22
N ASP A 79 -8.23 -6.70 -7.50
CA ASP A 79 -8.79 -7.78 -8.32
C ASP A 79 -8.48 -9.15 -7.71
N ILE A 80 -7.23 -9.40 -7.28
CA ILE A 80 -6.83 -10.66 -6.64
C ILE A 80 -7.59 -10.87 -5.33
N LEU A 81 -7.72 -9.84 -4.49
CA LEU A 81 -8.42 -9.93 -3.20
C LEU A 81 -9.90 -10.26 -3.40
N VAL A 82 -10.59 -9.55 -4.31
CA VAL A 82 -12.02 -9.75 -4.56
C VAL A 82 -12.31 -11.10 -5.23
N ASN A 83 -11.50 -11.50 -6.23
CA ASN A 83 -11.71 -12.76 -6.94
C ASN A 83 -11.41 -13.98 -6.08
N THR A 84 -10.44 -13.89 -5.16
CA THR A 84 -10.18 -14.95 -4.18
C THR A 84 -11.35 -15.07 -3.18
N SER A 85 -11.89 -13.95 -2.71
CA SER A 85 -13.05 -13.95 -1.80
C SER A 85 -14.29 -14.60 -2.41
N ASN A 86 -14.52 -14.44 -3.71
CA ASN A 86 -15.67 -15.05 -4.41
C ASN A 86 -15.48 -16.52 -4.78
N SER A 87 -14.25 -17.05 -4.65
CA SER A 87 -13.90 -18.43 -5.00
C SER A 87 -13.74 -19.34 -3.76
N SER A 88 -13.94 -18.79 -2.56
CA SER A 88 -13.75 -19.46 -1.27
C SER A 88 -15.07 -19.79 -0.57
#